data_AF-A0AAN0ITA7-F1
#
_entry.id   AF-A0AAN0ITA7-F1
#
_cell.length_a   1.000
_cell.length_b   1.000
_cell.length_c   1.000
_cell.angle_alpha   90.00
_cell.angle_beta   90.00
_cell.angle_gamma   90.00
#
_symmetry.space_group_name_H-M   'P 1'
#
loop_
_entity.id
_entity.type
_entity.pdbx_description
1 polymer ?
#
loop_
_entity_poly.entity_id
_entity_poly.type
_entity_poly.pdbx_seq_one_letter_code
_entity_poly.pdbx_strand_id
1 'polypeptide(L)'
;MILYVSAVVAGSCGGGSGSTSTIAFATTCQMESALDRPIAGSVNFCPSAITDKVTDDFIIATAKHEIIHALAFSPSLYPFWRDQNGKPRTDRDSNGYPPRGSGYYNYMWSDSTIKQVTYNDWQVYKGSVSHTVNLVVTPTVVAEAARYFDCSSLVGVELENQGGQGTQLSHWEKRILGNEVMTGIIDSNPTLSNITL
;
A
#
# COMPACT_ATOMS: atom_id res chain seq x y z
N MET A 1 -15.03 -12.16 -0.03
CA MET A 1 -15.14 -10.69 -0.11
C MET A 1 -16.13 -10.36 -1.21
N ILE A 2 -16.98 -9.35 -1.02
CA ILE A 2 -17.82 -8.76 -2.07
C ILE A 2 -17.13 -7.48 -2.54
N LEU A 3 -16.94 -7.34 -3.85
CA LEU A 3 -16.35 -6.13 -4.44
C LEU A 3 -17.42 -5.40 -5.25
N TYR A 4 -17.75 -4.18 -4.84
CA TYR A 4 -18.64 -3.29 -5.59
C TYR A 4 -17.81 -2.54 -6.63
N VAL A 5 -18.17 -2.68 -7.91
CA VAL A 5 -17.45 -2.04 -9.02
C VAL A 5 -18.35 -0.97 -9.64
N SER A 6 -17.81 0.23 -9.80
CA SER A 6 -18.49 1.34 -10.47
C SER A 6 -17.59 2.03 -11.50
N ALA A 7 -18.23 2.77 -12.41
CA ALA A 7 -17.55 3.66 -13.34
C ALA A 7 -18.28 5.01 -13.37
N VAL A 8 -18.07 5.82 -12.33
CA VAL A 8 -18.71 7.15 -12.20
C VAL A 8 -17.67 8.26 -12.06
N VAL A 9 -18.02 9.45 -12.55
CA VAL A 9 -17.19 10.66 -12.40
C VAL A 9 -17.33 11.16 -10.96
N ALA A 10 -16.36 10.80 -10.12
CA ALA A 10 -16.29 11.19 -8.71
C ALA A 10 -15.29 12.35 -8.51
N GLY A 11 -15.37 13.04 -7.36
CA GLY A 11 -14.40 14.09 -7.00
C GLY A 11 -12.95 13.60 -7.00
N SER A 12 -12.73 12.34 -6.63
CA SER A 12 -11.41 11.68 -6.65
C SER A 12 -10.84 11.47 -8.05
N CYS A 13 -11.65 11.56 -9.12
CA CYS A 13 -11.18 11.41 -10.49
C CYS A 13 -10.32 12.60 -10.99
N GLY A 14 -10.34 13.74 -10.28
CA GLY A 14 -9.49 14.90 -10.58
C GLY A 14 -9.87 15.64 -11.87
N GLY A 15 -10.34 16.88 -11.73
CA GLY A 15 -10.73 17.77 -12.84
C GLY A 15 -10.36 19.23 -12.62
N GLY A 16 -9.40 19.52 -11.74
CA GLY A 16 -8.83 20.85 -11.53
C GLY A 16 -7.39 20.93 -12.06
N SER A 17 -7.06 22.03 -12.74
CA SER A 17 -5.78 22.27 -13.42
C SER A 17 -4.58 22.02 -12.48
N GLY A 18 -3.81 20.96 -12.72
CA GLY A 18 -2.53 20.67 -12.04
C GLY A 18 -2.46 19.36 -11.23
N SER A 19 -3.53 18.56 -11.17
CA SER A 19 -3.50 17.23 -10.52
C SER A 19 -3.29 16.13 -11.56
N THR A 20 -2.40 15.17 -11.29
CA THR A 20 -2.33 13.89 -12.04
C THR A 20 -3.70 13.22 -11.98
N SER A 21 -4.26 12.85 -13.14
CA SER A 21 -5.61 12.29 -13.22
C SER A 21 -5.64 10.91 -12.55
N THR A 22 -6.43 10.77 -11.49
CA THR A 22 -6.73 9.48 -10.87
C THR A 22 -7.47 8.60 -11.89
N ILE A 23 -6.98 7.39 -12.10
CA ILE A 23 -7.52 6.46 -13.12
C ILE A 23 -8.61 5.58 -12.52
N ALA A 24 -8.37 5.11 -11.30
CA ALA A 24 -9.32 4.42 -10.47
C ALA A 24 -8.98 4.70 -9.01
N PHE A 25 -9.89 4.36 -8.11
CA PHE A 25 -9.63 4.38 -6.68
C PHE A 25 -10.45 3.29 -6.00
N ALA A 26 -9.92 2.77 -4.90
CA ALA A 26 -10.61 1.76 -4.12
C ALA A 26 -10.47 1.94 -2.62
N THR A 27 -11.37 1.28 -1.90
CA THR A 27 -11.35 1.29 -0.45
C THR A 27 -12.02 0.05 0.13
N THR A 28 -11.72 -0.22 1.39
CA THR A 28 -12.43 -1.22 2.19
C THR A 28 -13.73 -0.62 2.73
N CYS A 29 -14.84 -1.32 2.54
CA CYS A 29 -16.15 -0.90 3.05
C CYS A 29 -16.49 -1.59 4.38
N GLN A 30 -16.13 -2.85 4.55
CA GLN A 30 -16.49 -3.64 5.72
C GLN A 30 -15.42 -4.69 6.04
N MET A 31 -15.12 -4.84 7.32
CA MET A 31 -14.28 -5.90 7.86
C MET A 31 -15.11 -6.90 8.67
N GLU A 32 -14.67 -8.15 8.69
CA GLU A 32 -15.20 -9.20 9.57
C GLU A 32 -14.84 -8.90 11.04
N SER A 33 -15.78 -9.10 11.96
CA SER A 33 -15.58 -8.80 13.38
C SER A 33 -14.61 -9.75 14.11
N ALA A 34 -14.44 -10.98 13.62
CA ALA A 34 -13.63 -12.00 14.30
C ALA A 34 -12.14 -11.93 13.94
N LEU A 35 -11.83 -11.79 12.64
CA LEU A 35 -10.47 -11.87 12.11
C LEU A 35 -9.99 -10.58 11.46
N ASP A 36 -10.76 -9.49 11.52
CA ASP A 36 -10.40 -8.18 10.96
C ASP A 36 -10.08 -8.18 9.45
N ARG A 37 -10.47 -9.22 8.72
CA ARG A 37 -10.24 -9.31 7.28
C ARG A 37 -11.30 -8.48 6.53
N PRO A 38 -10.93 -7.72 5.49
CA PRO A 38 -11.90 -7.10 4.59
C PRO A 38 -12.85 -8.14 3.98
N ILE A 39 -14.16 -7.88 4.08
CA ILE A 39 -15.22 -8.72 3.51
C ILE A 39 -16.07 -7.98 2.49
N ALA A 40 -16.03 -6.65 2.48
CA ALA A 40 -16.58 -5.84 1.40
C ALA A 40 -15.64 -4.68 1.07
N GLY A 41 -15.50 -4.37 -0.20
CA GLY A 41 -14.74 -3.22 -0.70
C GLY A 41 -15.40 -2.65 -1.96
N SER A 42 -14.96 -1.46 -2.36
CA SER A 42 -15.44 -0.81 -3.58
C SER A 42 -14.27 -0.36 -4.43
N VAL A 43 -14.39 -0.50 -5.74
CA VAL A 43 -13.48 0.08 -6.74
C VAL A 43 -14.30 0.93 -7.70
N ASN A 44 -13.84 2.14 -7.96
CA ASN A 44 -14.41 3.00 -8.99
C ASN A 44 -13.36 3.30 -10.06
N PHE A 45 -13.69 3.06 -11.32
CA PHE A 45 -12.88 3.50 -12.45
C PHE A 45 -13.39 4.84 -12.97
N CYS A 46 -12.49 5.79 -13.19
CA CYS A 46 -12.83 7.10 -13.72
C CYS A 46 -13.10 6.99 -15.22
N PRO A 47 -14.33 7.25 -15.71
CA PRO A 47 -14.68 6.98 -17.11
C PRO A 47 -13.79 7.72 -18.13
N SER A 48 -13.32 8.92 -17.79
CA SER A 48 -12.42 9.70 -18.65
C SER A 48 -11.01 9.12 -18.80
N ALA A 49 -10.61 8.21 -17.91
CA ALA A 49 -9.29 7.58 -17.94
C ALA A 49 -9.30 6.25 -18.73
N ILE A 50 -10.48 5.66 -18.97
CA ILE A 50 -10.65 4.48 -19.81
C ILE A 50 -10.84 4.95 -21.25
N THR A 51 -9.76 4.93 -22.03
CA THR A 51 -9.76 5.34 -23.44
C THR A 51 -9.08 4.29 -24.31
N ASP A 52 -9.32 4.36 -25.62
CA ASP A 52 -8.67 3.56 -26.66
C ASP A 52 -7.14 3.77 -26.74
N LYS A 53 -6.60 4.78 -26.06
CA LYS A 53 -5.17 5.10 -25.99
C LYS A 53 -4.43 4.36 -24.86
N VAL A 54 -5.16 3.74 -23.94
CA VAL A 54 -4.59 3.00 -22.81
C VAL A 54 -4.65 1.52 -23.13
N THR A 55 -3.59 0.77 -22.82
CA THR A 55 -3.56 -0.67 -23.07
C THR A 55 -4.40 -1.42 -22.05
N ASP A 56 -4.94 -2.58 -22.46
CA ASP A 56 -5.66 -3.48 -21.55
C ASP A 56 -4.77 -3.89 -20.37
N ASP A 57 -3.48 -4.15 -20.60
CA ASP A 57 -2.51 -4.49 -19.55
C ASP A 57 -2.41 -3.40 -18.48
N PHE A 58 -2.41 -2.13 -18.90
CA PHE A 58 -2.37 -1.01 -17.97
C PHE A 58 -3.67 -0.93 -17.15
N ILE A 59 -4.84 -1.04 -17.78
CA ILE A 59 -6.13 -1.00 -17.07
C ILE A 59 -6.28 -2.20 -16.11
N ILE A 60 -5.85 -3.40 -16.52
CA ILE A 60 -5.84 -4.60 -15.69
C ILE A 60 -4.88 -4.41 -14.51
N ALA A 61 -3.72 -3.81 -14.72
CA ALA A 61 -2.79 -3.49 -13.64
C ALA A 61 -3.37 -2.47 -12.67
N THR A 62 -4.00 -1.40 -13.16
CA THR A 62 -4.74 -0.46 -12.31
C THR A 62 -5.84 -1.16 -11.52
N ALA A 63 -6.62 -2.04 -12.14
CA ALA A 63 -7.65 -2.81 -11.45
C ALA A 63 -7.04 -3.65 -10.31
N LYS A 64 -5.94 -4.36 -10.57
CA LYS A 64 -5.22 -5.13 -9.55
C LYS A 64 -4.74 -4.25 -8.41
N HIS A 65 -4.11 -3.11 -8.74
CA HIS A 65 -3.60 -2.13 -7.77
C HIS A 65 -4.70 -1.67 -6.80
N GLU A 66 -5.82 -1.23 -7.35
CA GLU A 66 -6.95 -0.75 -6.55
C GLU A 66 -7.61 -1.87 -5.73
N ILE A 67 -7.76 -3.06 -6.31
CA ILE A 67 -8.30 -4.20 -5.56
C ILE A 67 -7.41 -4.56 -4.37
N ILE A 68 -6.08 -4.46 -4.51
CA ILE A 68 -5.13 -4.73 -3.42
C ILE A 68 -5.26 -3.69 -2.30
N HIS A 69 -5.50 -2.42 -2.61
CA HIS A 69 -5.85 -1.42 -1.59
C HIS A 69 -7.11 -1.80 -0.81
N ALA A 70 -8.17 -2.23 -1.51
CA ALA A 70 -9.41 -2.68 -0.86
C ALA A 70 -9.27 -3.99 -0.07
N LEU A 71 -8.21 -4.75 -0.29
CA LEU A 71 -8.00 -6.06 0.34
C LEU A 71 -7.06 -6.03 1.54
N ALA A 72 -5.97 -5.28 1.47
CA ALA A 72 -4.91 -5.39 2.47
C ALA A 72 -3.98 -4.19 2.54
N PHE A 73 -3.63 -3.61 1.39
CA PHE A 73 -2.52 -2.68 1.29
C PHE A 73 -2.99 -1.23 1.40
N SER A 74 -3.41 -0.85 2.59
CA SER A 74 -3.82 0.53 2.90
C SER A 74 -3.41 0.85 4.33
N PRO A 75 -2.98 2.10 4.63
CA PRO A 75 -2.57 2.49 5.98
C PRO A 75 -3.63 2.25 7.06
N SER A 76 -4.91 2.35 6.69
CA SER A 76 -6.05 2.06 7.58
C SER A 76 -6.19 0.57 7.94
N LEU A 77 -5.60 -0.33 7.15
CA LEU A 77 -5.69 -1.79 7.32
C LEU A 77 -4.48 -2.39 8.04
N TYR A 78 -3.29 -1.76 7.98
CA TYR A 78 -2.08 -2.25 8.67
C TYR A 78 -2.26 -2.52 10.17
N PRO A 79 -3.01 -1.69 10.94
CA PRO A 79 -3.28 -1.98 12.35
C PRO A 79 -4.01 -3.31 12.56
N PHE A 80 -4.74 -3.78 11.56
CA PHE A 80 -5.59 -4.95 11.62
C PHE A 80 -4.92 -6.24 11.11
N TRP A 81 -3.72 -6.15 10.54
CA TRP A 81 -2.99 -7.31 10.04
C TRP A 81 -2.74 -8.36 11.10
N ARG A 82 -2.75 -9.62 10.65
CA ARG A 82 -2.54 -10.82 11.45
C ARG A 82 -1.34 -11.60 10.95
N ASP A 83 -0.74 -12.39 11.83
CA ASP A 83 0.32 -13.31 11.46
C ASP A 83 -0.22 -14.58 10.78
N GLN A 84 0.69 -15.46 10.37
CA GLN A 84 0.38 -16.74 9.71
C GLN A 84 -0.48 -17.69 10.56
N ASN A 85 -0.60 -17.47 11.87
CA ASN A 85 -1.44 -18.25 12.77
C ASN A 85 -2.79 -17.55 13.03
N GLY A 86 -3.06 -16.43 12.35
CA GLY A 86 -4.26 -15.62 12.56
C GLY A 86 -4.23 -14.77 13.83
N LYS A 87 -3.09 -14.63 14.52
CA LYS A 87 -2.97 -13.75 15.69
C LYS A 87 -2.78 -12.30 15.25
N PRO A 88 -3.43 -11.31 15.89
CA PRO A 88 -3.16 -9.89 15.63
C PRO A 88 -1.67 -9.57 15.78
N ARG A 89 -1.10 -8.86 14.80
CA ARG A 89 0.28 -8.34 14.89
C ARG A 89 0.38 -7.10 15.78
N THR A 90 -0.71 -6.34 15.84
CA THR A 90 -0.89 -5.21 16.73
C THR A 90 -1.74 -5.64 17.91
N ASP A 91 -1.31 -5.29 19.11
CA ASP A 91 -2.06 -5.57 20.34
C ASP A 91 -3.47 -4.96 20.28
N ARG A 92 -4.42 -5.64 20.92
CA ARG A 92 -5.83 -5.24 20.97
C ARG A 92 -6.19 -4.70 22.35
N ASP A 93 -7.05 -3.69 22.40
CA ASP A 93 -7.66 -3.19 23.62
C ASP A 93 -8.74 -4.15 24.16
N SER A 94 -9.38 -3.78 25.28
CA SER A 94 -10.48 -4.57 25.88
C SER A 94 -11.68 -4.79 24.96
N ASN A 95 -11.83 -3.96 23.93
CA ASN A 95 -12.92 -4.03 22.95
C ASN A 95 -12.50 -4.79 21.67
N GLY A 96 -11.27 -5.32 21.62
CA GLY A 96 -10.76 -6.08 20.48
C GLY A 96 -10.20 -5.21 19.35
N TYR A 97 -10.01 -3.90 19.55
CA TYR A 97 -9.52 -2.99 18.52
C TYR A 97 -8.04 -2.64 18.71
N PRO A 98 -7.28 -2.35 17.63
CA PRO A 98 -5.95 -1.79 17.77
C PRO A 98 -5.96 -0.44 18.53
N PRO A 99 -4.82 -0.02 19.09
CA PRO A 99 -4.69 1.27 19.76
C PRO A 99 -5.04 2.41 18.81
N ARG A 100 -5.74 3.41 19.32
CA ARG A 100 -6.10 4.60 18.55
C ARG A 100 -4.93 5.58 18.48
N GLY A 101 -4.69 6.11 17.28
CA GLY A 101 -3.68 7.13 17.05
C GLY A 101 -4.23 8.55 17.15
N SER A 102 -3.35 9.51 17.43
CA SER A 102 -3.64 10.92 17.24
C SER A 102 -3.19 11.33 15.84
N GLY A 103 -4.11 11.37 14.88
CA GLY A 103 -3.77 11.75 13.51
C GLY A 103 -4.82 11.37 12.48
N TYR A 104 -4.43 11.40 11.21
CA TYR A 104 -5.30 11.07 10.09
C TYR A 104 -5.75 9.60 10.07
N TYR A 105 -4.92 8.70 10.60
CA TYR A 105 -5.26 7.30 10.75
C TYR A 105 -5.81 7.03 12.15
N ASN A 106 -7.03 6.49 12.22
CA ASN A 106 -7.73 6.25 13.49
C ASN A 106 -7.07 5.19 14.38
N TYR A 107 -6.33 4.26 13.77
CA TYR A 107 -5.68 3.15 14.45
C TYR A 107 -4.19 3.10 14.11
N MET A 108 -3.38 2.69 15.08
CA MET A 108 -1.93 2.55 14.94
C MET A 108 -1.55 1.09 14.75
N TRP A 109 -0.57 0.82 13.89
CA TRP A 109 0.06 -0.49 13.77
C TRP A 109 1.22 -0.65 14.75
N SER A 110 1.57 -1.89 15.04
CA SER A 110 2.78 -2.24 15.79
C SER A 110 4.04 -2.20 14.92
N ASP A 111 5.20 -1.98 15.53
CA ASP A 111 6.53 -2.14 14.94
C ASP A 111 6.78 -3.57 14.41
N SER A 112 5.96 -4.54 14.78
CA SER A 112 5.98 -5.89 14.20
C SER A 112 5.39 -5.93 12.78
N THR A 113 4.64 -4.91 12.37
CA THR A 113 4.02 -4.80 11.04
C THR A 113 4.81 -3.82 10.17
N ILE A 114 4.88 -2.57 10.61
CA ILE A 114 5.64 -1.52 9.94
C ILE A 114 6.52 -0.84 10.98
N LYS A 115 7.82 -0.80 10.70
CA LYS A 115 8.83 -0.23 11.58
C LYS A 115 9.47 0.99 10.93
N GLN A 116 9.51 2.09 11.67
CA GLN A 116 10.27 3.27 11.25
C GLN A 116 11.75 3.08 11.56
N VAL A 117 12.61 3.35 10.58
CA VAL A 117 14.07 3.21 10.70
C VAL A 117 14.74 4.47 10.17
N THR A 118 15.70 5.01 10.93
CA THR A 118 16.54 6.14 10.49
C THR A 118 17.94 5.63 10.18
N TYR A 119 18.34 5.77 8.92
CA TYR A 119 19.71 5.54 8.46
C TYR A 119 20.49 6.84 8.53
N ASN A 120 21.62 6.87 9.25
CA ASN A 120 22.40 8.10 9.47
C ASN A 120 23.50 8.30 8.42
N ASP A 121 23.74 7.30 7.59
CA ASP A 121 24.80 7.21 6.59
C ASP A 121 24.22 7.05 5.18
N TRP A 122 23.01 7.57 4.93
CA TRP A 122 22.34 7.46 3.64
C TRP A 122 23.13 8.21 2.56
N GLN A 123 23.71 7.46 1.62
CA GLN A 123 24.59 8.01 0.59
C GLN A 123 23.81 8.86 -0.42
N VAL A 124 24.28 10.09 -0.66
CA VAL A 124 23.78 11.02 -1.67
C VAL A 124 24.96 11.60 -2.46
N TYR A 125 24.70 12.27 -3.57
CA TYR A 125 25.76 12.82 -4.44
C TYR A 125 26.79 13.71 -3.70
N LYS A 126 26.37 14.39 -2.62
CA LYS A 126 27.23 15.30 -1.83
C LYS A 126 27.55 14.80 -0.41
N GLY A 127 27.63 13.48 -0.20
CA GLY A 127 28.03 12.88 1.08
C GLY A 127 26.94 11.97 1.66
N SER A 128 26.70 12.07 2.97
CA SER A 128 25.71 11.26 3.67
C SER A 128 24.73 12.13 4.43
N VAL A 129 23.47 11.71 4.48
CA VAL A 129 22.41 12.38 5.23
C VAL A 129 21.67 11.39 6.14
N SER A 130 21.03 11.89 7.19
CA SER A 130 20.04 11.10 7.92
C SER A 130 18.77 10.98 7.08
N HIS A 131 18.29 9.75 6.89
CA HIS A 131 17.08 9.46 6.13
C HIS A 131 16.21 8.47 6.91
N THR A 132 14.94 8.84 7.13
CA THR A 132 13.96 8.01 7.84
C THR A 132 13.02 7.36 6.83
N VAL A 133 12.85 6.05 6.94
CA VAL A 133 11.94 5.25 6.11
C VAL A 133 10.99 4.44 6.98
N ASN A 134 9.89 3.98 6.39
CA ASN A 134 8.97 3.04 7.02
C ASN A 134 9.09 1.71 6.29
N LEU A 135 9.43 0.65 7.02
CA LEU A 135 9.65 -0.68 6.46
C LEU A 135 8.48 -1.59 6.82
N VAL A 136 7.92 -2.32 5.85
CA VAL A 136 7.11 -3.51 6.17
C VAL A 136 8.06 -4.62 6.59
N VAL A 137 7.90 -5.12 7.81
CA VAL A 137 8.84 -6.05 8.47
C VAL A 137 8.20 -7.41 8.77
N THR A 138 7.14 -7.77 8.05
CA THR A 138 6.51 -9.08 8.21
C THR A 138 7.47 -10.19 7.74
N PRO A 139 7.46 -11.39 8.36
CA PRO A 139 8.39 -12.46 8.00
C PRO A 139 8.36 -12.83 6.51
N THR A 140 7.17 -12.88 5.92
CA THR A 140 6.99 -13.18 4.49
C THR A 140 7.63 -12.12 3.60
N VAL A 141 7.39 -10.84 3.88
CA VAL A 141 7.97 -9.73 3.11
C VAL A 141 9.48 -9.70 3.23
N VAL A 142 10.02 -9.89 4.44
CA VAL A 142 11.48 -9.94 4.67
C VAL A 142 12.12 -11.11 3.92
N ALA A 143 11.52 -12.30 3.99
CA ALA A 143 12.03 -13.49 3.31
C ALA A 143 12.02 -13.33 1.77
N GLU A 144 10.93 -12.80 1.23
CA GLU A 144 10.81 -12.57 -0.21
C GLU A 144 11.74 -11.44 -0.69
N ALA A 145 11.90 -10.37 0.08
CA ALA A 145 12.84 -9.31 -0.22
C ALA A 145 14.29 -9.81 -0.22
N ALA A 146 14.68 -10.59 0.80
CA ALA A 146 16.00 -11.20 0.86
C ALA A 146 16.27 -12.08 -0.36
N ARG A 147 15.26 -12.82 -0.83
CA ARG A 147 15.34 -13.64 -2.05
C ARG A 147 15.41 -12.80 -3.33
N TYR A 148 14.59 -11.76 -3.43
CA TYR A 148 14.48 -10.90 -4.62
C TYR A 148 15.74 -10.06 -4.84
N PHE A 149 16.27 -9.46 -3.77
CA PHE A 149 17.46 -8.60 -3.82
C PHE A 149 18.78 -9.35 -3.58
N ASP A 150 18.74 -10.67 -3.38
CA ASP A 150 19.91 -11.49 -3.01
C ASP A 150 20.67 -10.90 -1.81
N CYS A 151 19.93 -10.50 -0.77
CA CYS A 151 20.47 -9.77 0.36
C CYS A 151 19.86 -10.27 1.69
N SER A 152 20.55 -11.22 2.32
CA SER A 152 20.10 -11.87 3.57
C SER A 152 20.07 -10.93 4.79
N SER A 153 20.74 -9.78 4.72
CA SER A 153 20.75 -8.78 5.79
C SER A 153 19.58 -7.80 5.72
N LEU A 154 18.68 -7.92 4.73
CA LEU A 154 17.47 -7.09 4.67
C LEU A 154 16.56 -7.34 5.87
N VAL A 155 16.00 -6.25 6.40
CA VAL A 155 15.15 -6.26 7.60
C VAL A 155 13.70 -5.88 7.31
N GLY A 156 13.38 -5.57 6.04
CA GLY A 156 12.05 -5.18 5.57
C GLY A 156 12.10 -4.55 4.18
N VAL A 157 10.94 -4.12 3.69
CA VAL A 157 10.80 -3.42 2.40
C VAL A 157 10.23 -2.03 2.63
N GLU A 158 10.82 -1.03 1.99
CA GLU A 158 10.44 0.38 2.13
C GLU A 158 9.05 0.65 1.55
N LEU A 159 8.23 1.38 2.32
CA LEU A 159 7.03 2.04 1.84
C LEU A 159 7.36 3.42 1.28
N GLU A 160 6.62 3.82 0.27
CA GLU A 160 6.71 5.14 -0.39
C GLU A 160 6.60 6.28 0.64
N ASN A 161 7.53 7.23 0.55
CA ASN A 161 7.65 8.36 1.47
C ASN A 161 7.41 9.73 0.79
N GLN A 162 7.05 9.76 -0.49
CA GLN A 162 6.71 10.97 -1.25
C GLN A 162 5.26 10.94 -1.79
N GLY A 163 4.84 12.00 -2.50
CA GLY A 163 3.51 12.10 -3.12
C GLY A 163 2.37 12.55 -2.19
N GLY A 164 2.64 12.73 -0.89
CA GLY A 164 1.65 13.19 0.09
C GLY A 164 0.71 12.08 0.56
N GLN A 165 -0.37 12.45 1.24
CA GLN A 165 -1.19 11.54 2.03
C GLN A 165 -1.85 10.39 1.24
N GLY A 166 -2.22 10.60 -0.03
CA GLY A 166 -2.81 9.56 -0.86
C GLY A 166 -1.80 8.53 -1.36
N THR A 167 -0.50 8.83 -1.25
CA THR A 167 0.57 8.02 -1.84
C THR A 167 1.48 7.42 -0.77
N GLN A 168 1.91 8.24 0.20
CA GLN A 168 2.79 7.79 1.28
C GLN A 168 2.16 6.66 2.08
N LEU A 169 2.96 5.66 2.42
CA LEU A 169 2.57 4.46 3.18
C LEU A 169 1.55 3.54 2.50
N SER A 170 0.83 4.00 1.49
CA SER A 170 -0.11 3.18 0.71
C SER A 170 0.56 2.38 -0.39
N HIS A 171 1.83 2.65 -0.70
CA HIS A 171 2.55 2.06 -1.81
C HIS A 171 3.92 1.57 -1.39
N TRP A 172 4.49 0.64 -2.16
CA TRP A 172 5.91 0.33 -2.08
C TRP A 172 6.76 1.48 -2.63
N GLU A 173 7.95 1.65 -2.07
CA GLU A 173 8.93 2.64 -2.53
C GLU A 173 9.34 2.37 -3.99
N LYS A 174 8.97 3.28 -4.88
CA LYS A 174 9.19 3.10 -6.33
C LYS A 174 10.68 3.05 -6.67
N ARG A 175 11.55 3.74 -5.92
CA ARG A 175 13.01 3.72 -6.15
C ARG A 175 13.60 2.31 -6.12
N ILE A 176 13.06 1.40 -5.31
CA ILE A 176 13.61 0.05 -5.14
C ILE A 176 12.79 -1.04 -5.86
N LEU A 177 11.49 -0.81 -6.10
CA LEU A 177 10.61 -1.81 -6.75
C LEU A 177 10.17 -1.45 -8.17
N GLY A 178 10.46 -0.25 -8.68
CA GLY A 178 10.35 0.10 -10.09
C GLY A 178 8.96 -0.06 -10.69
N ASN A 179 8.76 -1.15 -11.45
CA ASN A 179 7.52 -1.49 -12.17
C ASN A 179 6.56 -2.39 -11.38
N GLU A 180 6.80 -2.58 -10.08
CA GLU A 180 5.88 -3.31 -9.21
C GLU A 180 4.51 -2.60 -9.15
N VAL A 181 3.44 -3.39 -9.24
CA VAL A 181 2.08 -2.88 -9.45
C VAL A 181 1.58 -2.00 -8.31
N MET A 182 2.05 -2.17 -7.08
CA MET A 182 1.73 -1.40 -5.87
C MET A 182 2.71 -0.28 -5.58
N THR A 183 3.53 0.15 -6.54
CA THR A 183 4.23 1.44 -6.45
C THR A 183 3.25 2.59 -6.69
N GLY A 184 3.56 3.80 -6.20
CA GLY A 184 2.65 4.95 -6.28
C GLY A 184 2.38 5.49 -7.69
N ILE A 185 3.10 4.99 -8.71
CA ILE A 185 2.90 5.31 -10.12
C ILE A 185 3.10 4.04 -10.93
N ILE A 186 2.04 3.59 -11.60
CA ILE A 186 2.07 2.44 -12.50
C ILE A 186 2.98 2.74 -13.70
N ASP A 187 4.00 1.91 -13.88
CA ASP A 187 4.98 2.03 -14.96
C ASP A 187 4.57 1.27 -16.23
N SER A 188 5.36 1.45 -17.29
CA SER A 188 5.33 0.54 -18.44
C SER A 188 5.74 -0.88 -18.01
N ASN A 189 4.96 -1.89 -18.42
CA ASN A 189 5.11 -3.30 -18.01
C ASN A 189 4.91 -3.55 -16.51
N PRO A 190 3.72 -3.23 -15.96
CA PRO A 190 3.43 -3.43 -14.55
C PRO A 190 3.49 -4.90 -14.15
N THR A 191 4.16 -5.19 -13.04
CA THR A 191 4.37 -6.55 -12.53
C THR A 191 3.77 -6.69 -11.13
N LEU A 192 2.86 -7.64 -10.96
CA LEU A 192 2.43 -8.09 -9.64
C LEU A 192 3.45 -9.11 -9.14
N SER A 193 4.31 -8.67 -8.21
CA SER A 193 5.41 -9.49 -7.71
C SER A 193 5.02 -10.28 -6.46
N ASN A 194 5.83 -11.26 -6.10
CA ASN A 194 5.70 -11.99 -4.83
C ASN A 194 5.93 -11.10 -3.59
N ILE A 195 6.51 -9.90 -3.73
CA ILE A 195 6.64 -8.97 -2.60
C ILE A 195 5.25 -8.47 -2.14
N THR A 196 4.30 -8.37 -3.07
CA THR A 196 2.92 -7.95 -2.81
C THR A 196 1.98 -9.11 -2.45
N LEU A 197 2.27 -10.34 -2.91
CA LEU A 197 1.45 -11.54 -2.71
C LEU A 197 1.69 -12.21 -1.35
#